data_AF-A0A2A5LZ53-F1
#
_entry.id   AF-A0A2A5LZ53-F1
#
_cell.length_a   1.000
_cell.length_b   1.000
_cell.length_c   1.000
_cell.angle_alpha   90.00
_cell.angle_beta   90.00
_cell.angle_gamma   90.00
#
_symmetry.space_group_name_H-M   'P 1'
#
loop_
_entity.id
_entity.type
_entity.pdbx_description
1 polymer ?
#
loop_
_entity_poly.entity_id
_entity_poly.type
_entity_poly.pdbx_seq_one_letter_code
_entity_poly.pdbx_strand_id
1 'polypeptide(L)' 'MESITLDGKTYKLEDLPSEGKLLARQATATQTHIKKLEARLAIANTAQSSYVDRLRKLATKTA' A
#
# COMPACT_ATOMS: atom_id res chain seq x y z
N MET A 1 -0.34 17.98 -18.53
CA MET A 1 1.08 17.87 -18.15
C MET A 1 1.16 16.98 -16.93
N GLU A 2 1.86 15.85 -17.00
CA GLU A 2 2.12 15.00 -15.83
C GLU A 2 3.04 15.75 -14.85
N SER A 3 2.76 15.66 -13.55
CA SER A 3 3.58 16.25 -12.49
C SER A 3 3.80 15.26 -11.35
N ILE A 4 4.91 15.42 -10.63
CA ILE A 4 5.23 14.65 -9.43
C ILE A 4 5.50 15.61 -8.27
N THR A 5 4.92 15.32 -7.12
CA THR A 5 5.22 16.06 -5.88
C THR A 5 6.28 15.30 -5.10
N LEU A 6 7.42 15.96 -4.87
CA LEU A 6 8.54 15.48 -4.06
C LEU A 6 8.83 16.53 -2.99
N ASP A 7 8.87 16.11 -1.72
CA ASP A 7 9.13 17.01 -0.57
C ASP A 7 8.24 18.26 -0.54
N GLY A 8 6.96 18.10 -0.89
CA GLY A 8 5.98 19.19 -0.94
C GLY A 8 6.12 20.14 -2.13
N LYS A 9 7.10 19.93 -3.01
CA LYS A 9 7.27 20.69 -4.25
C LYS A 9 6.78 19.88 -5.45
N THR A 10 6.00 20.52 -6.31
CA THR A 10 5.49 19.90 -7.53
C THR A 10 6.40 20.23 -8.70
N TYR A 11 6.92 19.18 -9.33
CA TYR A 11 7.75 19.25 -10.53
C TYR A 11 6.93 18.77 -11.72
N LYS A 12 6.99 19.48 -12.84
CA LYS A 12 6.44 18.94 -14.08
C LYS A 12 7.39 17.86 -14.58
N LEU A 13 6.85 16.72 -15.00
CA LEU A 13 7.69 15.65 -15.51
C LEU A 13 8.48 16.09 -16.74
N GLU A 14 7.92 16.96 -17.58
CA GLU A 14 8.56 17.45 -18.82
C GLU A 14 9.90 18.17 -18.57
N ASP A 15 9.99 18.88 -17.43
CA ASP A 15 11.16 19.66 -17.00
C ASP A 15 12.27 18.77 -16.39
N LEU A 16 11.97 17.50 -16.12
CA LEU A 16 12.95 16.56 -15.58
C LEU A 16 13.81 15.94 -16.69
N PRO A 17 15.09 15.62 -16.41
CA PRO A 17 15.91 14.81 -17.29
C PRO A 17 15.28 13.42 -17.51
N SER A 18 15.68 12.73 -18.58
CA SER A 18 15.13 11.43 -18.96
C SER A 18 15.16 10.40 -17.82
N GLU A 19 16.24 10.39 -17.04
CA GLU A 19 16.40 9.55 -15.86
C GLU A 19 15.36 9.90 -14.77
N GLY A 20 15.14 11.20 -14.50
CA GLY A 20 14.14 11.65 -13.54
C GLY A 20 12.71 11.25 -13.93
N LYS A 21 12.38 11.30 -15.23
CA LYS A 21 11.09 10.81 -15.77
C LYS A 21 10.92 9.31 -15.55
N LEU A 22 11.99 8.53 -15.75
CA LEU A 22 11.97 7.09 -15.52
C LEU A 22 11.77 6.77 -14.04
N LEU A 23 12.51 7.42 -13.14
CA LEU A 23 12.38 7.25 -11.71
C LEU A 23 10.99 7.64 -11.20
N ALA A 24 10.41 8.74 -11.70
CA ALA A 24 9.05 9.15 -11.35
C ALA A 24 7.99 8.10 -11.71
N ARG A 25 8.13 7.48 -12.89
CA ARG A 25 7.25 6.38 -13.33
C ARG A 25 7.43 5.13 -12.47
N GLN A 26 8.67 4.76 -12.16
CA GLN A 26 8.96 3.62 -11.28
C GLN A 26 8.42 3.85 -9.86
N ALA A 27 8.61 5.05 -9.29
CA ALA A 27 8.07 5.41 -7.99
C ALA A 27 6.54 5.29 -7.95
N THR A 28 5.86 5.78 -8.99
CA THR A 28 4.40 5.68 -9.12
C THR A 28 3.92 4.22 -9.21
N ALA A 29 4.62 3.39 -9.99
CA ALA A 29 4.33 1.97 -10.10
C ALA A 29 4.52 1.25 -8.76
N THR A 30 5.65 1.49 -8.08
CA THR A 30 5.95 0.91 -6.77
C THR A 30 4.92 1.33 -5.72
N GLN A 31 4.52 2.61 -5.69
CA GLN A 31 3.48 3.09 -4.78
C GLN A 31 2.13 2.39 -5.02
N THR A 32 1.80 2.11 -6.29
CA THR A 32 0.60 1.35 -6.64
C THR A 32 0.66 -0.08 -6.12
N HIS A 33 1.83 -0.72 -6.20
CA HIS A 33 2.05 -2.05 -5.63
C HIS A 33 1.95 -2.06 -4.10
N ILE A 34 2.54 -1.07 -3.42
CA ILE A 34 2.43 -0.91 -1.97
C ILE A 34 0.97 -0.83 -1.54
N LYS A 35 0.16 0.04 -2.17
CA LYS A 35 -1.27 0.18 -1.87
C LYS A 35 -2.04 -1.14 -2.02
N LYS A 36 -1.72 -1.94 -3.05
CA LYS A 36 -2.32 -3.27 -3.24
C LYS A 36 -1.94 -4.24 -2.12
N LEU A 37 -0.68 -4.23 -1.70
CA LEU A 37 -0.20 -5.09 -0.61
C LEU A 37 -0.83 -4.68 0.73
N GLU A 38 -0.92 -3.39 1.02
CA GLU A 38 -1.59 -2.86 2.22
C GLU A 38 -3.07 -3.28 2.28
N ALA A 39 -3.79 -3.21 1.15
CA ALA A 39 -5.17 -3.68 1.07
C ALA A 39 -5.28 -5.19 1.37
N ARG A 40 -4.38 -6.02 0.81
CA ARG A 40 -4.33 -7.46 1.09
C ARG A 40 -3.99 -7.75 2.55
N LEU A 41 -3.08 -6.98 3.13
CA LEU A 41 -2.71 -7.08 4.53
C LEU A 41 -3.91 -6.77 5.44
N ALA A 42 -4.68 -5.72 5.14
CA ALA A 42 -5.88 -5.37 5.89
C ALA A 42 -6.95 -6.48 5.87
N ILE A 43 -7.15 -7.11 4.71
CA ILE A 43 -8.05 -8.27 4.57
C ILE A 43 -7.56 -9.44 5.43
N ALA A 44 -6.27 -9.77 5.35
CA ALA A 44 -5.68 -10.87 6.11
C ALA A 44 -5.80 -10.64 7.62
N ASN A 45 -5.52 -9.42 8.10
CA ASN A 45 -5.67 -9.05 9.51
C ASN A 45 -7.13 -9.19 9.99
N THR A 46 -8.10 -8.78 9.17
CA THR A 46 -9.53 -8.91 9.49
C THR A 46 -9.94 -10.37 9.61
N ALA A 47 -9.51 -11.21 8.66
CA ALA A 47 -9.78 -12.65 8.71
C ALA A 47 -9.13 -13.31 9.94
N GLN A 48 -7.85 -13.00 10.21
CA GLN A 48 -7.14 -13.51 11.39
C GLN A 48 -7.86 -13.15 12.68
N SER A 49 -8.28 -11.89 12.85
CA SER A 49 -9.02 -11.45 14.03
C SER A 49 -10.31 -12.27 14.21
N SER A 50 -11.07 -12.46 13.13
CA SER A 50 -12.29 -13.28 13.16
C SER A 50 -12.02 -14.72 13.58
N TYR A 51 -10.95 -15.33 13.05
CA TYR A 51 -10.56 -16.70 13.41
C TYR A 51 -10.15 -16.82 14.87
N VAL A 52 -9.35 -15.88 15.37
CA VAL A 52 -8.92 -15.83 16.78
C VAL A 52 -10.13 -15.68 17.71
N ASP A 53 -11.08 -14.80 17.38
CA ASP A 53 -12.28 -14.62 18.19
C ASP A 53 -13.17 -15.87 18.19
N ARG A 54 -13.26 -16.56 17.05
CA ARG A 54 -13.98 -17.84 16.98
C ARG A 54 -13.29 -18.91 17.82
N LEU A 55 -11.96 -19.01 17.75
CA LEU A 55 -11.18 -19.94 18.56
C LEU A 55 -11.36 -19.69 20.05
N ARG A 56 -11.29 -18.44 20.50
CA ARG A 56 -11.53 -18.06 21.91
C ARG A 56 -12.89 -18.54 22.40
N LYS A 57 -13.95 -18.31 21.62
CA LYS A 57 -15.32 -18.75 21.95
C LYS A 57 -15.46 -20.27 22.07
N LEU A 58 -14.73 -21.03 21.24
CA LEU A 58 -14.72 -22.49 21.31
C LEU A 58 -13.95 -23.00 22.52
N ALA A 59 -12.79 -22.42 22.81
CA ALA A 59 -11.96 -22.79 23.95
C ALA A 59 -12.72 -22.61 25.28
N THR A 60 -13.46 -21.49 25.44
CA THR A 60 -14.24 -21.23 26.66
C THR A 60 -15.50 -22.07 26.80
N LYS A 61 -15.98 -22.73 25.74
CA LYS A 61 -17.19 -23.58 25.79
C LYS A 61 -16.90 -25.02 26.21
N THR A 62 -15.61 -25.37 26.29
CA THR A 62 -15.13 -26.73 26.59
C THR A 62 -14.52 -26.83 27.99
N ALA A 63 -14.49 -25.71 28.74
CA ALA A 63 -14.13 -25.61 30.15
C ALA A 63 -15.39 -25.37 30.98
#